data_AF-A0A8K1CYS8-F1
#
_entry.id   AF-A0A8K1CYS8-F1
#
_cell.length_a   1.000
_cell.length_b   1.000
_cell.length_c   1.000
_cell.angle_alpha   90.00
_cell.angle_beta   90.00
_cell.angle_gamma   90.00
#
_symmetry.space_group_name_H-M   'P 1'
#
loop_
_entity.id
_entity.type
_entity.pdbx_description
1 polymer ?
#
loop_
_entity_poly.entity_id
_entity_poly.type
_entity_poly.pdbx_seq_one_letter_code
_entity_poly.pdbx_strand_id
1 'polypeptide(L)'
;MGESSKILTASDVLIEEADDLLSKGDITQASEKYYKAAEESIKLLVKILDIKEIMEKVEKDGYWDLGTLDEAVQKISEKVKKS
;
A
#
# COMPACT_ATOMS: atom_id res chain seq x y z
N MET A 1 -21.44 3.01 -24.03
CA MET A 1 -20.94 2.31 -22.83
C MET A 1 -19.89 3.21 -22.22
N GLY A 2 -20.25 4.03 -21.23
CA GLY A 2 -19.28 4.89 -20.58
C GLY A 2 -18.36 4.00 -19.75
N GLU A 3 -17.07 3.99 -20.07
CA GLU A 3 -16.07 3.55 -19.10
C GLU A 3 -16.27 4.42 -17.86
N SER A 4 -16.78 3.80 -16.79
CA SER A 4 -16.70 4.40 -15.47
C SER A 4 -15.23 4.66 -15.23
N SER A 5 -14.79 5.92 -15.28
CA SER A 5 -13.40 6.29 -15.02
C SER A 5 -13.02 5.71 -13.66
N LYS A 6 -12.29 4.59 -13.64
CA LYS A 6 -11.80 3.99 -12.42
C LYS A 6 -10.84 5.00 -11.81
N ILE A 7 -11.14 5.47 -10.61
CA ILE A 7 -10.17 6.22 -9.82
C ILE A 7 -9.09 5.20 -9.43
N LEU A 8 -7.92 5.31 -10.05
CA LEU A 8 -6.77 4.49 -9.73
C LEU A 8 -6.17 4.98 -8.41
N THR A 9 -5.81 4.06 -7.54
CA THR A 9 -5.00 4.32 -6.36
C THR A 9 -3.52 4.41 -6.73
N ALA A 10 -2.69 4.93 -5.82
CA ALA A 10 -1.25 4.89 -6.00
C ALA A 10 -0.73 3.46 -6.18
N SER A 11 -1.33 2.49 -5.49
CA SER A 11 -0.97 1.07 -5.63
C SER A 11 -1.28 0.53 -7.03
N ASP A 12 -2.41 0.90 -7.63
CA ASP A 12 -2.79 0.42 -8.97
C ASP A 12 -1.77 0.88 -10.02
N VAL A 13 -1.39 2.17 -9.97
CA VAL A 13 -0.39 2.74 -10.89
C VAL A 13 0.98 2.07 -10.69
N LEU A 14 1.38 1.82 -9.44
CA LEU A 14 2.67 1.18 -9.14
C LEU A 14 2.73 -0.27 -9.61
N ILE A 15 1.62 -1.02 -9.56
CA ILE A 15 1.55 -2.39 -10.08
C ILE A 15 1.70 -2.38 -11.60
N GLU A 16 0.97 -1.50 -12.29
CA GLU A 16 1.08 -1.37 -13.75
C GLU A 16 2.53 -1.04 -14.16
N GLU A 17 3.18 -0.07 -13.50
CA GLU A 17 4.59 0.24 -13.74
C GLU A 17 5.53 -0.93 -13.47
N ALA A 18 5.27 -1.71 -12.40
CA ALA A 18 6.07 -2.87 -12.04
C ALA A 18 5.97 -3.99 -13.09
N ASP A 19 4.75 -4.30 -13.55
CA ASP A 19 4.49 -5.28 -14.61
C ASP A 19 5.20 -4.86 -15.92
N ASP A 20 5.18 -3.56 -16.20
CA ASP A 20 5.84 -2.98 -17.37
C ASP A 20 7.37 -3.06 -17.32
N LEU A 21 7.97 -2.97 -16.14
CA LEU A 21 9.41 -3.17 -15.93
C LEU A 21 9.77 -4.66 -15.98
N LEU A 22 8.95 -5.51 -15.38
CA LEU A 22 9.15 -6.96 -15.36
C LEU A 22 9.11 -7.53 -16.77
N SER A 23 8.15 -7.09 -17.60
CA SER A 23 8.02 -7.50 -19.00
C SER A 23 9.24 -7.12 -19.86
N LYS A 24 9.97 -6.07 -19.46
CA LYS A 24 11.23 -5.62 -20.08
C LYS A 24 12.47 -6.32 -19.49
N GLY A 25 12.30 -7.19 -18.50
CA GLY A 25 13.38 -7.91 -17.84
C GLY A 25 14.11 -7.12 -16.75
N ASP A 26 13.62 -5.93 -16.37
CA ASP A 26 14.20 -5.14 -15.27
C ASP A 26 13.64 -5.60 -13.92
N ILE A 27 14.09 -6.79 -13.50
CA ILE A 27 13.58 -7.47 -12.30
C ILE A 27 13.82 -6.64 -11.03
N THR A 28 14.96 -5.95 -10.94
CA THR A 28 15.32 -5.15 -9.76
C THR A 28 14.37 -3.96 -9.60
N GLN A 29 14.13 -3.18 -10.66
CA GLN A 29 13.23 -2.04 -10.59
C GLN A 29 11.77 -2.47 -10.44
N ALA A 30 11.36 -3.55 -11.12
CA ALA A 30 10.03 -4.12 -10.94
C ALA A 30 9.78 -4.51 -9.47
N SER A 31 10.74 -5.17 -8.83
CA SER A 31 10.64 -5.57 -7.41
C SER A 31 10.50 -4.36 -6.48
N GLU A 32 11.25 -3.28 -6.72
CA GLU A 32 11.11 -2.03 -5.96
C GLU A 32 9.72 -1.42 -6.10
N LYS A 33 9.15 -1.44 -7.31
CA LYS A 33 7.81 -0.92 -7.58
C LYS A 33 6.70 -1.76 -6.95
N TYR A 34 6.80 -3.09 -7.01
CA TYR A 34 5.86 -3.98 -6.29
C TYR A 34 5.90 -3.75 -4.78
N TYR A 35 7.09 -3.56 -4.20
CA TYR A 35 7.21 -3.24 -2.77
C TYR A 35 6.50 -1.93 -2.43
N LYS A 36 6.70 -0.87 -3.23
CA LYS A 36 6.00 0.42 -3.02
C LYS A 36 4.49 0.29 -3.19
N ALA A 37 4.01 -0.53 -4.12
CA ALA A 37 2.57 -0.78 -4.27
C ALA A 37 1.99 -1.44 -3.01
N ALA A 38 2.70 -2.43 -2.44
CA ALA A 38 2.30 -3.06 -1.19
C ALA A 38 2.30 -2.05 -0.02
N GLU A 39 3.30 -1.19 0.07
CA GLU A 39 3.38 -0.13 1.07
C GLU A 39 2.18 0.83 0.98
N GLU A 40 1.86 1.35 -0.22
CA GLU A 40 0.72 2.25 -0.42
C GLU A 40 -0.62 1.57 -0.16
N SER A 41 -0.74 0.27 -0.46
CA SER A 41 -1.92 -0.53 -0.10
C SER A 41 -2.13 -0.59 1.42
N ILE A 42 -1.06 -0.84 2.19
CA ILE A 42 -1.12 -0.88 3.66
C ILE A 42 -1.53 0.49 4.21
N LYS A 43 -0.93 1.57 3.73
CA LYS A 43 -1.27 2.94 4.15
C LYS A 43 -2.73 3.28 3.87
N LEU A 44 -3.24 2.89 2.71
CA LEU A 44 -4.64 3.10 2.35
C LEU A 44 -5.57 2.28 3.25
N LEU A 45 -5.25 1.01 3.52
CA LEU A 45 -6.04 0.15 4.40
C LEU A 45 -6.10 0.69 5.83
N VAL A 46 -5.00 1.24 6.37
CA VAL A 46 -5.00 1.89 7.69
C VAL A 46 -6.02 3.03 7.75
N LYS A 47 -6.12 3.84 6.69
CA LYS A 47 -7.09 4.94 6.59
C LYS A 47 -8.52 4.42 6.44
N ILE A 48 -8.76 3.44 5.56
CA ILE A 48 -10.09 2.86 5.31
C ILE A 48 -10.64 2.18 6.58
N LEU A 49 -9.79 1.47 7.30
CA LEU A 49 -10.17 0.74 8.52
C LEU A 49 -10.10 1.61 9.78
N ASP A 50 -9.77 2.90 9.67
CA ASP A 50 -9.65 3.85 10.78
C ASP A 50 -8.78 3.29 11.93
N ILE A 51 -7.54 2.89 11.62
CA ILE A 51 -6.59 2.36 12.61
C ILE A 51 -5.83 3.53 13.26
N LYS A 52 -6.50 4.20 14.20
CA LYS A 52 -6.03 5.45 14.84
C LYS A 52 -4.65 5.35 15.47
N GLU A 53 -4.35 4.24 16.15
CA GLU A 53 -3.03 4.00 16.78
C GLU A 53 -1.87 4.16 15.78
N ILE A 54 -2.02 3.64 14.56
CA ILE A 54 -1.00 3.77 13.52
C ILE A 54 -0.99 5.19 12.94
N MET A 55 -2.17 5.79 12.72
CA MET A 55 -2.25 7.15 12.17
C MET A 55 -1.59 8.18 13.10
N GLU A 56 -1.85 8.09 14.41
CA GLU A 56 -1.25 8.96 15.44
C GLU A 56 0.27 8.76 15.52
N LYS A 57 0.74 7.52 15.42
CA LYS A 57 2.18 7.21 15.41
C LYS A 57 2.88 7.84 14.20
N VAL A 58 2.33 7.65 13.00
CA VAL A 58 2.87 8.23 11.77
C VAL A 58 2.81 9.75 11.78
N GLU A 59 1.74 10.35 12.31
CA GLU A 59 1.61 11.81 12.44
C GLU A 59 2.69 12.38 13.38
N LYS A 60 2.97 11.69 14.48
CA LYS A 60 4.01 12.06 15.43
C LYS A 60 5.42 11.93 14.84
N ASP A 61 5.70 10.84 14.15
CA ASP A 61 7.04 10.54 13.66
C ASP A 61 7.33 11.24 12.31
N GLY A 62 6.28 11.60 11.56
CA GLY A 62 6.33 12.33 10.29
C GLY A 62 6.63 11.47 9.06
N TYR A 63 6.77 10.15 9.22
CA TYR A 63 7.03 9.20 8.14
C TYR A 63 6.54 7.79 8.51
N TRP A 64 6.51 6.90 7.52
CA TRP A 64 6.29 5.48 7.72
C TRP A 64 7.64 4.78 7.70
N ASP A 65 8.00 4.13 8.81
CA ASP A 65 9.14 3.22 8.86
C ASP A 65 8.70 1.76 8.70
N LEU A 66 9.68 0.86 8.51
CA LEU A 66 9.41 -0.57 8.35
C LEU A 66 8.68 -1.16 9.56
N GLY A 67 9.05 -0.75 10.78
CA GLY A 67 8.41 -1.24 12.00
C GLY A 67 6.94 -0.85 12.09
N THR A 68 6.58 0.36 11.66
CA THR A 68 5.21 0.86 11.63
C THR A 68 4.39 0.21 10.53
N LEU A 69 4.99 -0.09 9.37
CA LEU A 69 4.33 -0.86 8.31
C LEU A 69 4.03 -2.30 8.78
N ASP A 70 4.98 -2.96 9.42
CA ASP A 70 4.78 -4.30 9.98
C ASP A 70 3.68 -4.30 11.06
N GLU A 71 3.72 -3.33 11.97
CA GLU A 71 2.69 -3.16 12.99
C GLU A 71 1.30 -2.92 12.36
N ALA A 72 1.22 -2.08 11.33
CA ALA A 72 0.00 -1.82 10.59
C ALA A 72 -0.57 -3.09 9.96
N VAL A 73 0.26 -3.94 9.36
CA VAL A 73 -0.17 -5.23 8.79
C VAL A 73 -0.80 -6.13 9.85
N GLN A 74 -0.21 -6.22 11.05
CA GLN A 74 -0.79 -7.00 12.14
C GLN A 74 -2.17 -6.47 12.54
N LYS A 75 -2.30 -5.16 12.75
CA LYS A 75 -3.57 -4.52 13.14
C LYS A 75 -4.65 -4.66 12.06
N ILE A 76 -4.27 -4.55 10.79
CA ILE A 76 -5.17 -4.80 9.65
C ILE A 76 -5.66 -6.26 9.71
N SER A 77 -4.75 -7.22 9.88
CA SER A 77 -5.09 -8.65 9.98
C SER A 77 -6.09 -8.92 11.10
N GLU A 78 -5.89 -8.32 12.27
CA GLU A 78 -6.79 -8.44 13.41
C GLU A 78 -8.19 -7.87 13.14
N LYS A 79 -8.30 -6.73 12.45
CA LYS A 79 -9.59 -6.14 12.08
C LYS A 79 -10.33 -6.97 11.04
N VAL A 80 -9.64 -7.42 10.00
CA VAL A 80 -10.25 -8.21 8.91
C VAL A 80 -10.71 -9.58 9.39
N LYS A 81 -9.95 -10.26 10.27
CA LYS A 81 -10.34 -11.56 10.83
C LYS A 81 -11.58 -11.50 11.73
N LYS A 82 -11.90 -10.34 12.28
CA LYS A 82 -13.08 -10.12 13.13
C LYS A 82 -14.32 -9.70 12.34
N SER A 83 -14.20 -9.55 11.02
CA SER A 83 -15.26 -9.07 10.11
C SER A 83 -16.02 -10.22 9.45
#